data_AF-A0A7J8Q3W0-F1
#
_entry.id   AF-A0A7J8Q3W0-F1
#
_cell.length_a   1.000
_cell.length_b   1.000
_cell.length_c   1.000
_cell.angle_alpha   90.00
_cell.angle_beta   90.00
_cell.angle_gamma   90.00
#
_symmetry.space_group_name_H-M   'P 1'
#
loop_
_entity.id
_entity.type
_entity.pdbx_description
1 polymer ?
#
loop_
_entity_poly.entity_id
_entity_poly.type
_entity_poly.pdbx_seq_one_letter_code
_entity_poly.pdbx_strand_id
1 'polypeptide(L)'
;MAVQAPLYAENMCGVQDWMVNPAPALIPSSYFTLQDRSRYTLPFHLQQNAHNLAVASSSSSSASDAFVSVALSQSLDAQLEMQRQELDCVLRLQARIHHNFIIFKTQNERLRSALREQRKRQSAILLKCMESKAMHLIRQKEEDLARATKKTMELEASLRKAEMESHSWQNLAKAKEAMIMDLNNTLEQARESLVWVSNAPEDAESLFRDQQEGEMKQKSNNNNKMACKHCNARSSCVVFLPCRHLCSCKSCETFLEACPVCNSIKEASIKVFWV
;
A
#
# COMPACT_ATOMS: atom_id res chain seq x y z
N MET A 1 46.32 -6.96 -1.48
CA MET A 1 45.34 -5.96 -0.98
C MET A 1 44.04 -6.21 -1.72
N ALA A 2 43.08 -6.86 -1.06
CA ALA A 2 41.89 -7.42 -1.69
C ALA A 2 40.75 -6.39 -1.71
N VAL A 3 40.15 -6.23 -2.89
CA VAL A 3 39.01 -5.36 -3.16
C VAL A 3 37.74 -6.04 -2.66
N GLN A 4 37.06 -5.45 -1.68
CA GLN A 4 35.74 -5.89 -1.23
C GLN A 4 34.66 -5.19 -2.05
N ALA A 5 33.89 -5.98 -2.79
CA ALA A 5 32.64 -5.56 -3.42
C ALA A 5 31.50 -5.61 -2.38
N PRO A 6 30.56 -4.64 -2.37
CA PRO A 6 29.38 -4.74 -1.52
C PRO A 6 28.34 -5.65 -2.19
N LEU A 7 27.99 -6.74 -1.50
CA LEU A 7 26.84 -7.57 -1.83
C LEU A 7 25.57 -6.78 -1.49
N TYR A 8 24.90 -6.26 -2.52
CA TYR A 8 23.53 -5.78 -2.44
C TYR A 8 22.62 -6.97 -2.12
N ALA A 9 22.06 -7.01 -0.91
CA ALA A 9 20.95 -7.88 -0.58
C ALA A 9 19.66 -7.22 -1.10
N GLU A 10 19.31 -7.48 -2.35
CA GLU A 10 17.98 -7.21 -2.87
C GLU A 10 16.97 -8.09 -2.13
N ASN A 11 16.31 -7.51 -1.12
CA ASN A 11 15.18 -8.13 -0.45
C ASN A 11 13.96 -8.04 -1.37
N MET A 12 13.89 -8.97 -2.33
CA MET A 12 12.77 -9.13 -3.27
C MET A 12 11.52 -9.63 -2.54
N CYS A 13 10.83 -8.74 -1.83
CA CYS A 13 9.41 -8.92 -1.50
C CYS A 13 8.59 -8.33 -2.66
N GLY A 14 8.76 -8.90 -3.85
CA GLY A 14 7.94 -8.61 -5.01
C GLY A 14 6.62 -9.37 -4.91
N VAL A 15 5.66 -8.83 -4.17
CA VAL A 15 4.26 -9.26 -4.25
C VAL A 15 3.47 -8.08 -4.80
N GLN A 16 3.08 -8.24 -6.07
CA GLN A 16 2.24 -7.31 -6.82
C GLN A 16 0.91 -7.06 -6.12
N ASP A 17 0.41 -5.83 -6.29
CA ASP A 17 -0.87 -5.32 -5.85
C ASP A 17 -2.02 -6.32 -6.10
N TRP A 18 -2.61 -6.83 -5.02
CA TRP A 18 -3.98 -7.33 -5.05
C TRP A 18 -4.78 -6.53 -4.02
N MET A 19 -5.34 -5.41 -4.46
CA MET A 19 -6.41 -4.73 -3.73
C MET A 19 -7.53 -4.39 -4.72
N VAL A 20 -8.48 -5.31 -4.87
CA VAL A 20 -9.88 -4.99 -5.19
C VAL A 20 -10.79 -5.91 -4.37
N ASN A 21 -11.51 -5.27 -3.44
CA ASN A 21 -12.65 -5.62 -2.57
C ASN A 21 -13.17 -7.07 -2.35
N PRO A 22 -13.74 -7.34 -1.15
CA PRO A 22 -14.06 -8.67 -0.66
C PRO A 22 -15.53 -9.08 -0.85
N ALA A 23 -15.76 -10.38 -1.09
CA ALA A 23 -17.01 -11.06 -0.73
C ALA A 23 -16.69 -12.51 -0.31
N PRO A 24 -17.35 -13.06 0.72
CA PRO A 24 -16.90 -14.28 1.38
C PRO A 24 -17.48 -15.53 0.70
N ALA A 25 -16.66 -16.26 -0.05
CA ALA A 25 -17.01 -17.60 -0.51
C ALA A 25 -16.53 -18.63 0.52
N LEU A 26 -17.51 -19.16 1.25
CA LEU A 26 -17.45 -20.36 2.06
C LEU A 26 -16.66 -21.47 1.36
N ILE A 27 -15.65 -22.01 2.03
CA ILE A 27 -14.95 -23.23 1.63
C ILE A 27 -15.86 -24.43 1.92
N PRO A 28 -16.26 -25.25 0.94
CA PRO A 28 -16.94 -26.50 1.24
C PRO A 28 -15.91 -27.52 1.74
N SER A 29 -15.95 -27.79 3.04
CA SER A 29 -15.43 -29.01 3.63
C SER A 29 -16.45 -30.10 3.40
N SER A 30 -16.18 -31.07 2.52
CA SER A 30 -16.95 -32.31 2.49
C SER A 30 -16.22 -33.46 1.81
N TYR A 31 -16.05 -34.52 2.62
CA TYR A 31 -16.08 -35.94 2.25
C TYR A 31 -14.88 -36.55 1.51
N PHE A 32 -13.90 -37.00 2.29
CA PHE A 32 -13.21 -38.26 2.01
C PHE A 32 -13.89 -39.37 2.82
N THR A 33 -14.87 -40.05 2.22
CA THR A 33 -15.26 -41.40 2.65
C THR A 33 -14.18 -42.37 2.19
N LEU A 34 -13.25 -42.70 3.08
CA LEU A 34 -12.48 -43.94 2.96
C LEU A 34 -13.43 -45.08 3.34
N GLN A 35 -14.06 -45.63 2.33
CA GLN A 35 -14.81 -46.87 2.42
C GLN A 35 -13.79 -48.00 2.63
N ASP A 36 -13.60 -48.37 3.90
CA ASP A 36 -12.83 -49.54 4.28
C ASP A 36 -13.59 -50.79 3.80
N ARG A 37 -13.06 -51.41 2.74
CA ARG A 37 -13.55 -52.68 2.22
C ARG A 37 -12.43 -53.70 2.29
N SER A 38 -12.12 -54.12 3.50
CA SER A 38 -11.36 -55.34 3.76
C SER A 38 -12.20 -56.56 3.36
N ARG A 39 -12.16 -56.93 2.07
CA ARG A 39 -12.54 -58.27 1.61
C ARG A 39 -11.29 -59.15 1.61
N TYR A 40 -11.00 -59.78 2.74
CA TYR A 40 -10.17 -60.98 2.78
C TYR A 40 -11.09 -62.18 2.86
N THR A 41 -11.48 -62.70 1.70
CA THR A 41 -12.16 -63.98 1.57
C THR A 41 -11.09 -65.07 1.68
N LEU A 42 -10.99 -65.72 2.84
CA LEU A 42 -10.22 -66.95 3.04
C LEU A 42 -11.12 -68.12 2.62
N PRO A 43 -10.75 -68.94 1.61
CA PRO A 43 -11.49 -70.15 1.31
C PRO A 43 -10.97 -71.27 2.21
N PHE A 44 -11.66 -71.52 3.33
CA PHE A 44 -11.51 -72.79 4.05
C PHE A 44 -12.39 -73.83 3.35
N HIS A 45 -11.79 -74.59 2.44
CA HIS A 45 -12.37 -75.82 1.93
C HIS A 45 -11.97 -76.96 2.86
N LEU A 46 -12.77 -77.21 3.90
CA LEU A 46 -12.64 -78.43 4.71
C LEU A 46 -13.22 -79.59 3.89
N GLN A 47 -12.41 -80.15 2.97
CA GLN A 47 -12.77 -81.41 2.32
C GLN A 47 -12.67 -82.50 3.38
N GLN A 48 -13.83 -83.06 3.75
CA GLN A 48 -13.93 -84.36 4.38
C GLN A 48 -13.09 -85.36 3.57
N ASN A 49 -12.00 -85.83 4.15
CA ASN A 49 -11.33 -87.04 3.71
C ASN A 49 -11.48 -88.08 4.82
N ALA A 50 -12.69 -88.62 4.94
CA ALA A 50 -13.00 -89.78 5.77
C ALA A 50 -13.13 -91.00 4.87
N HIS A 51 -12.08 -91.32 4.11
CA HIS A 51 -12.05 -92.52 3.28
C HIS A 51 -10.70 -93.21 3.42
N ASN A 52 -10.77 -94.50 3.74
CA ASN A 52 -9.71 -95.52 3.77
C ASN A 52 -8.96 -95.71 5.09
N LEU A 53 -9.60 -96.41 6.03
CA LEU A 53 -8.94 -97.52 6.75
C LEU A 53 -10.02 -98.52 7.21
N ALA A 54 -10.55 -99.27 6.24
CA ALA A 54 -11.30 -100.48 6.54
C ALA A 54 -10.31 -101.56 6.95
N VAL A 55 -10.05 -101.70 8.25
CA VAL A 55 -9.31 -102.84 8.80
C VAL A 55 -10.31 -103.95 9.08
N ALA A 56 -10.36 -104.94 8.20
CA ALA A 56 -10.99 -106.22 8.50
C ALA A 56 -10.18 -106.89 9.61
N SER A 57 -10.80 -107.05 10.78
CA SER A 57 -10.24 -107.80 11.90
C SER A 57 -10.17 -109.29 11.56
N SER A 58 -8.97 -109.77 11.24
CA SER A 58 -8.66 -111.20 11.22
C SER A 58 -7.38 -111.41 12.03
N SER A 59 -7.53 -112.09 13.16
CA SER A 59 -6.54 -112.31 14.19
C SER A 59 -5.29 -113.04 13.69
N SER A 60 -4.13 -112.38 13.73
CA SER A 60 -2.82 -112.93 14.15
C SER A 60 -1.69 -111.91 13.91
N SER A 61 -0.91 -111.61 14.96
CA SER A 61 0.40 -110.89 14.99
C SER A 61 0.38 -109.57 15.76
N SER A 62 1.02 -109.53 16.92
CA SER A 62 1.25 -108.33 17.73
C SER A 62 2.17 -107.29 17.07
N ALA A 63 2.74 -107.61 15.90
CA ALA A 63 3.61 -106.70 15.14
C ALA A 63 2.83 -105.84 14.11
N SER A 64 1.66 -106.28 13.64
CA SER A 64 0.87 -105.56 12.62
C SER A 64 0.01 -104.43 13.20
N ASP A 65 -0.54 -104.59 14.41
CA ASP A 65 -1.31 -103.52 15.08
C ASP A 65 -0.42 -102.34 15.50
N ALA A 66 0.84 -102.61 15.86
CA ALA A 66 1.84 -101.57 16.13
C ALA A 66 2.16 -100.77 14.85
N PHE A 67 2.23 -101.43 13.68
CA PHE A 67 2.52 -100.79 12.41
C PHE A 67 1.40 -99.86 11.94
N VAL A 68 0.13 -100.26 12.09
CA VAL A 68 -1.04 -99.43 11.74
C VAL A 68 -1.18 -98.24 12.69
N SER A 69 -0.95 -98.43 14.00
CA SER A 69 -0.96 -97.33 14.98
C SER A 69 0.14 -96.29 14.72
N VAL A 70 1.34 -96.75 14.31
CA VAL A 70 2.46 -95.87 13.96
C VAL A 70 2.16 -95.10 12.68
N ALA A 71 1.60 -95.74 11.65
CA ALA A 71 1.24 -95.08 10.40
C ALA A 71 0.13 -94.01 10.59
N LEU A 72 -0.88 -94.28 11.44
CA LEU A 72 -1.91 -93.29 11.78
C LEU A 72 -1.32 -92.10 12.55
N SER A 73 -0.41 -92.38 13.50
CA SER A 73 0.26 -91.34 14.29
C SER A 73 1.13 -90.45 13.39
N GLN A 74 1.90 -91.06 12.48
CA GLN A 74 2.71 -90.33 11.50
C GLN A 74 1.85 -89.48 10.54
N SER A 75 0.69 -89.99 10.12
CA SER A 75 -0.25 -89.22 9.29
C SER A 75 -0.86 -88.04 10.05
N LEU A 76 -1.18 -88.20 11.34
CA LEU A 76 -1.69 -87.12 12.17
C LEU A 76 -0.62 -86.08 12.48
N ASP A 77 0.62 -86.50 12.75
CA ASP A 77 1.75 -85.61 12.97
C ASP A 77 2.06 -84.77 11.72
N ALA A 78 2.01 -85.37 10.53
CA ALA A 78 2.16 -84.65 9.27
C ALA A 78 1.03 -83.62 9.06
N GLN A 79 -0.21 -83.95 9.43
CA GLN A 79 -1.35 -83.04 9.35
C GLN A 79 -1.19 -81.85 10.31
N LEU A 80 -0.76 -82.11 11.55
CA LEU A 80 -0.51 -81.06 12.55
C LEU A 80 0.65 -80.16 12.14
N GLU A 81 1.72 -80.72 11.58
CA GLU A 81 2.87 -79.95 11.12
C GLU A 81 2.51 -79.05 9.92
N MET A 82 1.69 -79.54 8.98
CA MET A 82 1.12 -78.72 7.91
C MET A 82 0.28 -77.55 8.47
N GLN A 83 -0.59 -77.82 9.44
CA GLN A 83 -1.39 -76.78 10.10
C GLN A 83 -0.50 -75.76 10.83
N ARG A 84 0.58 -76.20 11.48
CA ARG A 84 1.55 -75.29 12.13
C ARG A 84 2.24 -74.39 11.11
N GLN A 85 2.65 -74.93 9.96
CA GLN A 85 3.29 -74.17 8.89
C GLN A 85 2.34 -73.16 8.24
N GLU A 86 1.05 -73.50 8.08
CA GLU A 86 0.01 -72.58 7.62
C GLU A 86 -0.17 -71.42 8.60
N LEU A 87 -0.27 -71.71 9.90
CA LEU A 87 -0.35 -70.68 10.94
C LEU A 87 0.88 -69.77 10.95
N ASP A 88 2.08 -70.33 10.86
CA ASP A 88 3.33 -69.56 10.76
C ASP A 88 3.39 -68.71 9.49
N CYS A 89 2.78 -69.14 8.39
CA CYS A 89 2.67 -68.36 7.16
C CYS A 89 1.74 -67.15 7.36
N VAL A 90 0.56 -67.37 7.98
CA VAL A 90 -0.41 -66.31 8.28
C VAL A 90 0.18 -65.28 9.23
N LEU A 91 0.86 -65.71 10.30
CA LEU A 91 1.50 -64.81 11.25
C LEU A 91 2.60 -63.97 10.59
N ARG A 92 3.43 -64.59 9.74
CA ARG A 92 4.45 -63.86 8.97
C ARG A 92 3.83 -62.85 8.00
N LEU A 93 2.73 -63.21 7.34
CA LEU A 93 2.01 -62.29 6.46
C LEU A 93 1.41 -61.12 7.24
N GLN A 94 0.77 -61.39 8.38
CA GLN A 94 0.21 -60.35 9.25
C GLN A 94 1.30 -59.40 9.77
N ALA A 95 2.46 -59.93 10.17
CA ALA A 95 3.60 -59.11 10.59
C ALA A 95 4.10 -58.20 9.45
N ARG A 96 4.18 -58.70 8.22
CA ARG A 96 4.56 -57.90 7.03
C ARG A 96 3.54 -56.81 6.72
N ILE A 97 2.24 -57.13 6.78
CA ILE A 97 1.16 -56.17 6.58
C ILE A 97 1.22 -55.08 7.65
N HIS A 98 1.36 -55.46 8.92
CA HIS A 98 1.45 -54.51 10.02
C HIS A 98 2.69 -53.61 9.91
N HIS A 99 3.83 -54.16 9.54
CA HIS A 99 5.05 -53.40 9.30
C HIS A 99 4.87 -52.37 8.17
N ASN A 100 4.28 -52.78 7.04
CA ASN A 100 3.97 -51.88 5.93
C ASN A 100 2.99 -50.78 6.35
N PHE A 101 1.98 -51.12 7.16
CA PHE A 101 1.04 -50.14 7.70
C PHE A 101 1.73 -49.10 8.60
N ILE A 102 2.63 -49.53 9.49
CA ILE A 102 3.41 -48.62 10.35
C ILE A 102 4.29 -47.69 9.51
N ILE A 103 4.97 -48.22 8.48
CA ILE A 103 5.79 -47.41 7.57
C ILE A 103 4.92 -46.36 6.87
N PHE A 104 3.80 -46.78 6.29
CA PHE A 104 2.89 -45.87 5.58
C PHE A 104 2.38 -44.76 6.50
N LYS A 105 1.95 -45.12 7.71
CA LYS A 105 1.48 -44.16 8.71
C LYS A 105 2.58 -43.15 9.07
N THR A 106 3.79 -43.63 9.33
CA THR A 106 4.95 -42.79 9.68
C THR A 106 5.31 -41.83 8.55
N GLN A 107 5.35 -42.31 7.31
CA GLN A 107 5.62 -41.46 6.13
C GLN A 107 4.54 -40.40 5.94
N ASN A 108 3.27 -40.78 6.11
CA ASN A 108 2.15 -39.86 5.99
C ASN A 108 2.20 -38.77 7.08
N GLU A 109 2.52 -39.14 8.32
CA GLU A 109 2.70 -38.20 9.42
C GLU A 109 3.86 -37.22 9.16
N ARG A 110 5.01 -37.72 8.67
CA ARG A 110 6.16 -36.89 8.27
C ARG A 110 5.80 -35.90 7.17
N LEU A 111 5.05 -36.34 6.16
CA LEU A 111 4.58 -35.44 5.09
C LEU A 111 3.65 -34.37 5.64
N ARG A 112 2.68 -34.75 6.49
CA ARG A 112 1.76 -33.79 7.13
C ARG A 112 2.52 -32.79 8.00
N SER A 113 3.55 -33.20 8.75
CA SER A 113 4.33 -32.27 9.57
C SER A 113 5.14 -31.31 8.71
N ALA A 114 5.77 -31.79 7.63
CA ALA A 114 6.55 -30.95 6.71
C ALA A 114 5.66 -29.88 6.04
N LEU A 115 4.46 -30.26 5.59
CA LEU A 115 3.51 -29.30 4.99
C LEU A 115 3.05 -28.23 5.98
N ARG A 116 2.76 -28.61 7.24
CA ARG A 116 2.39 -27.64 8.28
C ARG A 116 3.54 -26.69 8.59
N GLU A 117 4.76 -27.21 8.68
CA GLU A 117 5.96 -26.41 8.94
C GLU A 117 6.23 -25.43 7.80
N GLN A 118 6.13 -25.88 6.54
CA GLN A 118 6.31 -25.02 5.38
C GLN A 118 5.27 -23.90 5.35
N ARG A 119 4.00 -24.21 5.62
CA ARG A 119 2.93 -23.20 5.71
C ARG A 119 3.23 -22.16 6.80
N LYS A 120 3.65 -22.62 8.00
CA LYS A 120 4.04 -21.73 9.11
C LYS A 120 5.17 -20.79 8.71
N ARG A 121 6.21 -21.32 8.05
CA ARG A 121 7.34 -20.51 7.55
C ARG A 121 6.90 -19.48 6.53
N GLN A 122 6.10 -19.89 5.54
CA GLN A 122 5.58 -18.97 4.52
C GLN A 122 4.72 -17.86 5.15
N SER A 123 3.83 -18.20 6.08
CA SER A 123 3.04 -17.19 6.80
C SER A 123 3.91 -16.25 7.63
N ALA A 124 4.95 -16.75 8.30
CA ALA A 124 5.84 -15.93 9.11
C ALA A 124 6.66 -14.95 8.26
N ILE A 125 7.16 -15.39 7.10
CA ILE A 125 7.89 -14.53 6.15
C ILE A 125 6.97 -13.42 5.62
N LEU A 126 5.75 -13.78 5.20
CA LEU A 126 4.78 -12.81 4.70
C LEU A 126 4.43 -11.78 5.77
N LEU A 127 4.10 -12.23 6.99
CA LEU A 127 3.79 -11.35 8.11
C LEU A 127 4.96 -10.41 8.43
N LYS A 128 6.19 -10.91 8.47
CA LYS A 128 7.38 -10.09 8.71
C LYS A 128 7.64 -9.05 7.61
N CYS A 129 7.40 -9.40 6.34
CA CYS A 129 7.49 -8.44 5.23
C CYS A 129 6.40 -7.36 5.33
N MET A 130 5.16 -7.75 5.67
CA MET A 130 4.07 -6.79 5.85
C MET A 130 4.31 -5.88 7.05
N GLU A 131 4.79 -6.42 8.17
CA GLU A 131 5.13 -5.68 9.39
C GLU A 131 6.23 -4.65 9.11
N SER A 132 7.32 -5.04 8.46
CA SER A 132 8.41 -4.11 8.14
C SER A 132 7.96 -2.99 7.20
N LYS A 133 7.13 -3.31 6.19
CA LYS A 133 6.55 -2.30 5.29
C LYS A 133 5.61 -1.34 6.03
N ALA A 134 4.75 -1.87 6.90
CA ALA A 134 3.84 -1.05 7.71
C ALA A 134 4.62 -0.13 8.66
N MET A 135 5.63 -0.66 9.37
CA MET A 135 6.50 0.13 10.25
C MET A 135 7.24 1.24 9.50
N HIS A 136 7.75 0.95 8.31
CA HIS A 136 8.44 1.95 7.49
C HIS A 136 7.49 3.08 7.06
N LEU A 137 6.29 2.73 6.57
CA LEU A 137 5.30 3.72 6.15
C LEU A 137 4.81 4.58 7.31
N ILE A 138 4.59 3.97 8.49
CA ILE A 138 4.19 4.71 9.70
C ILE A 138 5.27 5.73 10.06
N ARG A 139 6.54 5.31 10.17
CA ARG A 139 7.65 6.22 10.49
C ARG A 139 7.79 7.34 9.46
N GLN A 140 7.69 7.02 8.17
CA GLN A 140 7.75 8.02 7.11
C GLN A 140 6.63 9.07 7.27
N LYS A 141 5.41 8.64 7.59
CA LYS A 141 4.28 9.54 7.82
C LYS A 141 4.42 10.35 9.10
N GLU A 142 4.98 9.79 10.16
CA GLU A 142 5.31 10.51 11.39
C GLU A 142 6.34 11.60 11.14
N GLU A 143 7.38 11.32 10.35
CA GLU A 143 8.38 12.30 9.96
C GLU A 143 7.82 13.40 9.05
N ASP A 144 6.96 13.05 8.07
CA ASP A 144 6.22 14.01 7.24
C ASP A 144 5.38 14.95 8.11
N LEU A 145 4.63 14.37 9.06
CA LEU A 145 3.80 15.12 10.00
C LEU A 145 4.66 16.05 10.86
N ALA A 146 5.78 15.56 11.42
CA ALA A 146 6.69 16.37 12.22
C ALA A 146 7.30 17.54 11.43
N ARG A 147 7.61 17.34 10.13
CA ARG A 147 8.06 18.43 9.26
C ARG A 147 6.96 19.45 9.01
N ALA A 148 5.74 19.01 8.74
CA ALA A 148 4.60 19.89 8.51
C ALA A 148 4.23 20.70 9.76
N THR A 149 4.23 20.08 10.94
CA THR A 149 3.96 20.78 12.21
C THR A 149 5.04 21.80 12.53
N LYS A 150 6.32 21.46 12.36
CA LYS A 150 7.44 22.41 12.51
C LYS A 150 7.26 23.61 11.58
N LYS A 151 6.93 23.38 10.29
CA LYS A 151 6.69 24.45 9.33
C LYS A 151 5.49 25.32 9.69
N THR A 152 4.42 24.70 10.17
CA THR A 152 3.23 25.43 10.65
C THR A 152 3.61 26.36 11.81
N MET A 153 4.37 25.86 12.79
CA MET A 153 4.84 26.67 13.92
C MET A 153 5.75 27.83 13.47
N GLU A 154 6.66 27.60 12.52
CA GLU A 154 7.54 28.65 11.96
C GLU A 154 6.74 29.74 11.23
N LEU A 155 5.74 29.35 10.45
CA LEU A 155 4.87 30.27 9.72
C LEU A 155 3.97 31.07 10.66
N GLU A 156 3.38 30.43 11.66
CA GLU A 156 2.58 31.12 12.68
C GLU A 156 3.41 32.14 13.48
N ALA A 157 4.65 31.80 13.82
CA ALA A 157 5.54 32.74 14.49
C ALA A 157 5.89 33.94 13.60
N SER A 158 6.11 33.69 12.31
CA SER A 158 6.37 34.75 11.31
C SER A 158 5.14 35.64 11.10
N LEU A 159 3.94 35.05 11.06
CA LEU A 159 2.68 35.77 10.96
C LEU A 159 2.48 36.69 12.17
N ARG A 160 2.61 36.15 13.40
CA ARG A 160 2.51 36.94 14.63
C ARG A 160 3.49 38.12 14.63
N LYS A 161 4.72 37.91 14.15
CA LYS A 161 5.72 38.98 14.03
C LYS A 161 5.27 40.07 13.05
N ALA A 162 4.82 39.69 11.86
CA ALA A 162 4.35 40.64 10.85
C ALA A 162 3.11 41.41 11.32
N GLU A 163 2.20 40.75 12.05
CA GLU A 163 1.02 41.40 12.67
C GLU A 163 1.43 42.42 13.73
N MET A 164 2.37 42.10 14.61
CA MET A 164 2.90 43.03 15.61
C MET A 164 3.57 44.25 14.94
N GLU A 165 4.39 44.04 13.91
CA GLU A 165 5.02 45.11 13.14
C GLU A 165 3.96 45.99 12.46
N SER A 166 2.97 45.39 11.79
CA SER A 166 1.85 46.12 11.16
C SER A 166 1.09 46.99 12.15
N HIS A 167 0.74 46.45 13.31
CA HIS A 167 0.11 47.22 14.39
C HIS A 167 1.00 48.36 14.89
N SER A 168 2.31 48.15 15.01
CA SER A 168 3.24 49.21 15.45
C SER A 168 3.31 50.36 14.44
N TRP A 169 3.36 50.05 13.13
CA TRP A 169 3.35 51.05 12.07
C TRP A 169 2.02 51.79 12.00
N GLN A 170 0.90 51.08 12.16
CA GLN A 170 -0.43 51.70 12.20
C GLN A 170 -0.55 52.68 13.38
N ASN A 171 -0.06 52.31 14.56
CA ASN A 171 -0.07 53.19 15.73
C ASN A 171 0.82 54.41 15.53
N LEU A 172 2.01 54.24 14.94
CA LEU A 172 2.89 55.35 14.61
C LEU A 172 2.25 56.30 13.59
N ALA A 173 1.63 55.77 12.53
CA ALA A 173 0.92 56.56 11.53
C ALA A 173 -0.20 57.39 12.18
N LYS A 174 -1.05 56.78 13.02
CA LYS A 174 -2.11 57.49 13.77
C LYS A 174 -1.57 58.58 14.69
N ALA A 175 -0.45 58.33 15.38
CA ALA A 175 0.18 59.35 16.21
C ALA A 175 0.72 60.52 15.38
N LYS A 176 1.29 60.24 14.20
CA LYS A 176 1.71 61.28 13.25
C LYS A 176 0.53 62.05 12.67
N GLU A 177 -0.56 61.38 12.32
CA GLU A 177 -1.81 62.02 11.88
C GLU A 177 -2.37 62.97 12.96
N ALA A 178 -2.42 62.53 14.22
CA ALA A 178 -2.84 63.37 15.35
C ALA A 178 -1.94 64.62 15.50
N MET A 179 -0.62 64.45 15.42
CA MET A 179 0.32 65.58 15.50
C MET A 179 0.15 66.58 14.35
N ILE A 180 -0.10 66.10 13.13
CA ILE A 180 -0.39 66.97 11.97
C ILE A 180 -1.70 67.72 12.19
N MET A 181 -2.73 67.06 12.72
CA MET A 181 -4.02 67.68 13.02
C MET A 181 -3.90 68.77 14.08
N ASP A 182 -3.15 68.52 15.16
CA ASP A 182 -2.87 69.52 16.22
C ASP A 182 -2.12 70.74 15.67
N LEU A 183 -1.10 70.51 14.83
CA LEU A 183 -0.35 71.58 14.18
C LEU A 183 -1.24 72.39 13.22
N ASN A 184 -2.08 71.71 12.43
CA ASN A 184 -3.01 72.35 11.52
C ASN A 184 -4.01 73.24 12.28
N ASN A 185 -4.57 72.74 13.39
CA ASN A 185 -5.45 73.53 14.26
C ASN A 185 -4.76 74.78 14.82
N THR A 186 -3.49 74.65 15.22
CA THR A 186 -2.68 75.77 15.73
C THR A 186 -2.43 76.83 14.65
N LEU A 187 -2.15 76.40 13.42
CA LEU A 187 -1.95 77.31 12.29
C LEU A 187 -3.23 78.07 11.93
N GLU A 188 -4.39 77.40 11.91
CA GLU A 188 -5.67 78.06 11.70
C GLU A 188 -5.98 79.07 12.81
N GLN A 189 -5.76 78.72 14.08
CA GLN A 189 -5.94 79.65 15.20
C GLN A 189 -5.04 80.90 15.09
N ALA A 190 -3.78 80.73 14.66
CA ALA A 190 -2.87 81.86 14.43
C ALA A 190 -3.30 82.73 13.23
N ARG A 191 -3.81 82.11 12.15
CA ARG A 191 -4.41 82.82 11.01
C ARG A 191 -5.62 83.64 11.45
N GLU A 192 -6.54 83.03 12.18
CA GLU A 192 -7.72 83.71 12.73
C GLU A 192 -7.31 84.87 13.66
N SER A 193 -6.32 84.68 14.54
CA SER A 193 -5.80 85.76 15.38
C SER A 193 -5.20 86.91 14.58
N LEU A 194 -4.52 86.65 13.46
CA LEU A 194 -3.96 87.69 12.60
C LEU A 194 -5.07 88.46 11.87
N VAL A 195 -6.12 87.77 11.41
CA VAL A 195 -7.31 88.39 10.81
C VAL A 195 -8.05 89.29 11.81
N TRP A 196 -8.10 88.91 13.09
CA TRP A 196 -8.69 89.75 14.14
C TRP A 196 -7.88 91.02 14.46
N VAL A 197 -6.54 90.96 14.37
CA VAL A 197 -5.65 92.12 14.60
C VAL A 197 -5.58 93.06 13.37
N SER A 198 -5.77 92.53 12.17
CA SER A 198 -5.71 93.28 10.90
C SER A 198 -7.03 93.94 10.49
N ASN A 199 -8.04 94.01 11.37
CA ASN A 199 -9.22 94.86 11.15
C ASN A 199 -8.93 96.35 11.38
N ALA A 200 -7.81 96.83 10.84
CA ALA A 200 -7.53 98.24 10.57
C ALA A 200 -7.51 98.40 9.03
N PRO A 201 -8.32 99.29 8.42
CA PRO A 201 -8.65 99.19 7.01
C PRO A 201 -7.69 100.02 6.13
N GLU A 202 -6.77 99.37 5.42
CA GLU A 202 -6.11 99.90 4.20
C GLU A 202 -5.85 98.69 3.28
N ASP A 203 -6.62 98.52 2.21
CA ASP A 203 -6.41 98.99 0.84
C ASP A 203 -5.07 98.57 0.19
N ALA A 204 -5.20 98.08 -1.04
CA ALA A 204 -4.18 97.78 -2.04
C ALA A 204 -3.43 96.41 -2.04
N GLU A 205 -3.59 95.76 -3.20
CA GLU A 205 -2.63 94.94 -3.99
C GLU A 205 -2.72 93.40 -3.97
N SER A 206 -3.36 92.89 -5.06
CA SER A 206 -2.76 92.02 -6.10
C SER A 206 -1.62 91.08 -5.71
N LEU A 207 -1.68 89.78 -6.12
CA LEU A 207 -0.60 89.07 -6.85
C LEU A 207 -0.99 87.61 -7.26
N PHE A 208 -0.80 87.35 -8.57
CA PHE A 208 -0.51 86.08 -9.27
C PHE A 208 -1.53 84.94 -9.44
N ARG A 209 -2.29 85.07 -10.55
CA ARG A 209 -2.35 84.23 -11.77
C ARG A 209 -1.71 82.80 -11.80
N ASP A 210 -2.54 81.89 -12.33
CA ASP A 210 -2.34 80.63 -13.09
C ASP A 210 -1.80 79.37 -12.40
N GLN A 211 -2.70 78.40 -12.17
CA GLN A 211 -2.49 77.00 -12.59
C GLN A 211 -3.84 76.29 -12.84
N GLN A 212 -4.23 76.31 -14.12
CA GLN A 212 -5.03 75.33 -14.87
C GLN A 212 -6.09 74.51 -14.10
N GLU A 213 -7.33 74.95 -14.24
CA GLU A 213 -8.50 74.10 -14.10
C GLU A 213 -8.46 72.98 -15.16
N GLY A 214 -8.54 71.75 -14.68
CA GLY A 214 -8.57 70.55 -15.49
C GLY A 214 -9.86 70.43 -16.28
N GLU A 215 -9.77 70.54 -17.60
CA GLU A 215 -10.75 69.96 -18.50
C GLU A 215 -10.48 68.46 -18.71
N MET A 216 -11.12 67.72 -17.83
CA MET A 216 -11.65 66.38 -18.00
C MET A 216 -12.02 66.05 -19.47
N LYS A 217 -11.23 65.21 -20.15
CA LYS A 217 -11.69 64.24 -21.17
C LYS A 217 -10.54 63.38 -21.71
N GLN A 218 -10.12 62.40 -20.92
CA GLN A 218 -9.68 61.11 -21.49
C GLN A 218 -10.42 59.99 -20.79
N LYS A 219 -11.55 59.60 -21.38
CA LYS A 219 -12.06 58.23 -21.31
C LYS A 219 -11.02 57.33 -22.00
N SER A 220 -9.96 57.01 -21.28
CA SER A 220 -9.10 55.87 -21.60
C SER A 220 -9.89 54.63 -21.19
N ASN A 221 -10.59 54.10 -22.19
CA ASN A 221 -11.38 52.89 -22.09
C ASN A 221 -10.50 51.80 -21.48
N ASN A 222 -10.91 51.29 -20.32
CA ASN A 222 -10.19 50.34 -19.48
C ASN A 222 -10.17 48.91 -20.08
N ASN A 223 -9.98 48.81 -21.40
CA ASN A 223 -9.99 47.57 -22.18
C ASN A 223 -8.57 47.01 -22.41
N ASN A 224 -7.54 47.60 -21.78
CA ASN A 224 -6.14 47.21 -21.94
C ASN A 224 -5.75 45.88 -21.25
N LYS A 225 -6.73 45.11 -20.73
CA LYS A 225 -6.42 43.94 -19.91
C LYS A 225 -5.90 42.73 -20.70
N MET A 226 -5.97 42.71 -22.03
CA MET A 226 -5.54 41.53 -22.81
C MET A 226 -4.95 41.85 -24.18
N ALA A 227 -3.99 42.78 -24.28
CA ALA A 227 -3.16 42.90 -25.48
C ALA A 227 -2.01 41.88 -25.47
N CYS A 228 -1.64 41.36 -26.64
CA CYS A 228 -0.47 40.52 -26.88
C CYS A 228 0.79 41.27 -26.47
N LYS A 229 1.58 40.72 -25.54
CA LYS A 229 2.78 41.37 -25.00
C LYS A 229 3.95 41.40 -25.97
N HIS A 230 3.89 40.65 -27.07
CA HIS A 230 4.93 40.66 -28.09
C HIS A 230 4.70 41.73 -29.17
N CYS A 231 3.46 41.87 -29.67
CA CYS A 231 3.16 42.81 -30.76
C CYS A 231 2.32 44.02 -30.34
N ASN A 232 1.73 44.03 -29.15
CA ASN A 232 0.81 45.04 -28.61
C ASN A 232 -0.37 45.43 -29.53
N ALA A 233 -0.59 44.72 -30.64
CA ALA A 233 -1.57 45.07 -31.66
C ALA A 233 -2.84 44.20 -31.63
N ARG A 234 -2.72 42.94 -31.18
CA ARG A 234 -3.82 41.97 -31.15
C ARG A 234 -4.12 41.56 -29.72
N SER A 235 -5.31 41.02 -29.48
CA SER A 235 -5.65 40.47 -28.16
C SER A 235 -4.84 39.21 -27.84
N SER A 236 -4.49 39.04 -26.57
CA SER A 236 -3.89 37.82 -26.03
C SER A 236 -4.95 36.73 -25.99
N CYS A 237 -4.67 35.62 -26.67
CA CYS A 237 -5.56 34.46 -26.75
C CYS A 237 -4.81 33.13 -26.56
N VAL A 238 -3.53 33.17 -26.19
CA VAL A 238 -2.68 32.00 -26.00
C VAL A 238 -2.07 31.98 -24.60
N VAL A 239 -2.25 30.87 -23.90
CA VAL A 239 -1.66 30.55 -22.60
C VAL A 239 -0.41 29.70 -22.79
N PHE A 240 0.69 30.05 -22.14
CA PHE A 240 1.95 29.30 -22.16
C PHE A 240 2.02 28.33 -20.98
N LEU A 241 2.48 27.09 -21.22
CA LEU A 241 2.77 26.10 -20.18
C LEU A 241 4.28 25.91 -20.03
N PRO A 242 4.79 25.74 -18.78
CA PRO A 242 4.04 25.51 -17.54
C PRO A 242 3.55 26.78 -16.79
N CYS A 243 3.96 27.98 -17.21
CA CYS A 243 3.75 29.21 -16.42
C CYS A 243 2.32 29.78 -16.37
N ARG A 244 1.40 29.26 -17.18
CA ARG A 244 -0.03 29.64 -17.27
C ARG A 244 -0.31 31.12 -17.60
N HIS A 245 0.65 31.86 -18.11
CA HIS A 245 0.44 33.26 -18.51
C HIS A 245 -0.26 33.36 -19.87
N LEU A 246 -1.40 34.07 -19.90
CA LEU A 246 -2.08 34.51 -21.12
C LEU A 246 -1.42 35.80 -21.62
N CYS A 247 -0.56 35.71 -22.62
CA CYS A 247 0.30 36.86 -22.99
C CYS A 247 0.64 37.01 -24.48
N SER A 248 0.22 36.09 -25.36
CA SER A 248 0.43 36.24 -26.80
C SER A 248 -0.84 36.02 -27.61
N CYS A 249 -0.84 36.54 -28.85
CA CYS A 249 -1.87 36.24 -29.85
C CYS A 249 -1.45 35.05 -30.71
N LYS A 250 -2.42 34.45 -31.43
CA LYS A 250 -2.23 33.30 -32.33
C LYS A 250 -1.06 33.44 -33.31
N SER A 251 -0.80 34.65 -33.82
CA SER A 251 0.29 34.89 -34.78
C SER A 251 1.67 35.00 -34.12
N CYS A 252 1.73 35.44 -32.86
CA CYS A 252 3.00 35.61 -32.15
C CYS A 252 3.44 34.32 -31.44
N GLU A 253 2.51 33.44 -31.10
CA GLU A 253 2.77 32.13 -30.49
C GLU A 253 3.86 31.30 -31.20
N THR A 254 3.88 31.31 -32.53
CA THR A 254 4.82 30.52 -33.34
C THR A 254 6.26 31.00 -33.27
N PHE A 255 6.48 32.27 -32.94
CA PHE A 255 7.81 32.89 -32.86
C PHE A 255 8.36 32.96 -31.43
N LEU A 256 7.60 32.50 -30.45
CA LEU A 256 7.94 32.59 -29.04
C LEU A 256 8.28 31.20 -28.49
N GLU A 257 9.55 30.99 -28.12
CA GLU A 257 10.03 29.77 -27.43
C GLU A 257 9.97 29.92 -25.90
N ALA A 258 9.74 31.12 -25.39
CA ALA A 258 9.58 31.42 -23.97
C ALA A 258 8.43 32.42 -23.74
N CYS A 259 7.91 32.42 -22.51
CA CYS A 259 6.83 33.31 -22.10
C CYS A 259 7.33 34.76 -21.96
N PRO A 260 6.75 35.74 -22.66
CA PRO A 260 7.13 37.17 -22.55
C PRO A 260 6.95 37.80 -21.15
N VAL A 261 6.21 37.15 -20.25
CA VAL A 261 5.92 37.70 -18.91
C VAL A 261 6.92 37.22 -17.86
N CYS A 262 7.27 35.94 -17.88
CA CYS A 262 8.08 35.32 -16.83
C CYS A 262 9.31 34.57 -17.36
N ASN A 263 9.55 34.65 -18.68
CA ASN A 263 10.67 34.02 -19.38
C ASN A 263 10.80 32.49 -19.22
N SER A 264 9.71 31.82 -18.81
CA SER A 264 9.65 30.35 -18.75
C SER A 264 9.67 29.78 -20.16
N ILE A 265 10.45 28.70 -20.37
CA ILE A 265 10.48 27.95 -21.63
C ILE A 265 9.07 27.42 -21.95
N LYS A 266 8.66 27.51 -23.21
CA LYS A 266 7.36 27.05 -23.72
C LYS A 266 7.42 25.56 -24.01
N GLU A 267 6.75 24.76 -23.19
CA GLU A 267 6.59 23.32 -23.43
C GLU A 267 5.33 23.02 -24.24
N ALA A 268 4.26 23.78 -24.00
CA ALA A 268 3.01 23.69 -24.73
C ALA A 268 2.26 25.03 -24.68
N SER A 269 1.31 25.22 -25.60
CA SER A 269 0.45 26.41 -25.67
C SER A 269 -1.01 26.04 -25.93
N ILE A 270 -1.93 26.76 -25.28
CA ILE A 270 -3.38 26.53 -25.39
C ILE A 270 -4.06 27.82 -25.84
N LYS A 271 -4.99 27.69 -26.82
CA LYS A 271 -5.81 28.80 -27.31
C LYS A 271 -7.08 28.94 -26.48
N VAL A 272 -7.37 30.16 -26.05
CA VAL A 272 -8.56 30.53 -25.29
C VAL A 272 -9.48 31.34 -26.20
N PHE A 273 -10.75 30.96 -26.21
CA PHE A 273 -11.81 31.69 -26.89
C PHE A 273 -12.63 32.46 -25.83
N TRP A 274 -12.78 33.76 -26.03
CA TRP A 274 -13.68 34.59 -25.23
C TRP A 274 -15.10 34.34 -25.76
N VAL A 275 -15.99 33.82 -24.91
CA VAL A 275 -17.43 33.68 -25.17
C VAL A 275 -18.13 34.90 -24.59
#